data_AF-A0A3D1V7X9-F1
#
_entry.id   AF-A0A3D1V7X9-F1
#
_cell.length_a   1.000
_cell.length_b   1.000
_cell.length_c   1.000
_cell.angle_alpha   90.00
_cell.angle_beta   90.00
_cell.angle_gamma   90.00
#
_symmetry.space_group_name_H-M   'P 1'
#
loop_
_entity.id
_entity.type
_entity.pdbx_description
1 polymer ?
#
loop_
_entity_poly.entity_id
_entity_poly.type
_entity_poly.pdbx_seq_one_letter_code
_entity_poly.pdbx_strand_id
1 'polypeptide(L)'
;MPDRRPQGGFMASVGSTTPEMVESAFSPQRTRRRTLRSVLKAAWKLRMSVAGGLVLLILIAIAIAAPILTPYSPEEGRIANRLQPPVWQGGSWSHPLGTDGIGRDYATRLAYGARVALTVGLLATLLS
;
A
#
# COMPACT_ATOMS: atom_id res chain seq x y z
N MET A 1 27.99 68.18 -54.27
CA MET A 1 28.29 68.01 -52.83
C MET A 1 28.25 69.38 -52.17
N PRO A 2 27.80 69.55 -50.90
CA PRO A 2 27.63 68.53 -49.86
C PRO A 2 26.15 68.23 -49.55
N ASP A 3 25.73 66.97 -49.42
CA ASP A 3 26.06 66.01 -48.35
C ASP A 3 25.55 66.47 -46.97
N ARG A 4 24.38 65.94 -46.59
CA ARG A 4 23.93 65.87 -45.20
C ARG A 4 23.60 64.42 -44.89
N ARG A 5 24.62 63.71 -44.41
CA ARG A 5 24.50 62.41 -43.76
C ARG A 5 23.56 62.51 -42.56
N PRO A 6 22.69 61.52 -42.31
CA PRO A 6 22.07 61.37 -41.00
C PRO A 6 23.15 60.91 -39.99
N GLN A 7 23.35 61.70 -38.94
CA GLN A 7 24.24 61.38 -37.84
C GLN A 7 23.52 60.50 -36.81
N GLY A 8 24.17 59.39 -36.45
CA GLY A 8 24.35 58.89 -35.08
C GLY A 8 23.11 58.72 -34.19
N GLY A 9 22.76 57.46 -33.93
CA GLY A 9 21.84 57.09 -32.86
C GLY A 9 21.85 55.59 -32.60
N PHE A 10 23.01 55.05 -32.24
CA PHE A 10 23.13 53.70 -31.69
C PHE A 10 22.39 53.68 -30.33
N MET A 11 21.14 53.23 -30.31
CA MET A 11 20.54 52.64 -29.12
C MET A 11 20.25 51.18 -29.43
N ALA A 12 21.26 50.35 -29.17
CA ALA A 12 21.06 48.95 -28.89
C ALA A 12 20.08 48.77 -27.72
N SER A 13 19.44 47.60 -27.66
CA SER A 13 18.67 47.08 -26.53
C SER A 13 17.18 47.41 -26.49
N VAL A 14 16.42 46.92 -27.48
CA VAL A 14 15.15 46.26 -27.15
C VAL A 14 15.12 44.98 -27.95
N GLY A 15 15.37 43.87 -27.26
CA GLY A 15 15.16 42.53 -27.80
C GLY A 15 13.72 42.42 -28.29
N SER A 16 13.53 42.45 -29.60
CA SER A 16 12.28 42.06 -30.20
C SER A 16 12.21 40.55 -30.09
N THR A 17 11.70 40.07 -28.97
CA THR A 17 11.11 38.75 -28.80
C THR A 17 10.48 38.32 -30.12
N THR A 18 11.09 37.34 -30.79
CA THR A 18 10.49 36.73 -31.96
C THR A 18 9.09 36.26 -31.59
N PRO A 19 8.09 36.42 -32.48
CA PRO A 19 6.72 36.01 -32.20
C PRO A 19 6.62 34.53 -31.81
N GLU A 20 7.57 33.67 -32.24
CA GLU A 20 7.71 32.27 -31.78
C GLU A 20 7.93 32.11 -30.26
N MET A 21 8.70 33.00 -29.62
CA MET A 21 8.92 32.92 -28.16
C MET A 21 7.67 33.28 -27.38
N VAL A 22 6.89 34.23 -27.89
CA VAL A 22 5.57 34.58 -27.33
C VAL A 22 4.60 33.42 -27.58
N GLU A 23 4.57 32.85 -28.78
CA GLU A 23 3.65 31.77 -29.15
C GLU A 23 3.93 30.45 -28.40
N SER A 24 5.19 30.12 -28.13
CA SER A 24 5.56 28.96 -27.31
C SER A 24 5.21 29.14 -25.82
N ALA A 25 5.35 30.36 -25.28
CA ALA A 25 4.97 30.70 -23.91
C ALA A 25 3.44 30.74 -23.71
N PHE A 26 2.69 31.06 -24.76
CA PHE A 26 1.23 31.06 -24.80
C PHE A 26 0.62 29.74 -25.31
N SER A 27 1.39 28.66 -25.44
CA SER A 27 0.78 27.34 -25.58
C SER A 27 0.06 27.01 -24.26
N PRO A 28 -1.29 26.97 -24.23
CA PRO A 28 -1.97 26.57 -23.02
C PRO A 28 -1.55 25.13 -22.79
N GLN A 29 -0.71 24.90 -21.78
CA GLN A 29 -0.43 23.57 -21.27
C GLN A 29 -1.78 22.87 -21.21
N ARG A 30 -1.98 21.87 -22.09
CA ARG A 30 -3.13 20.98 -22.06
C ARG A 30 -3.09 20.35 -20.68
N THR A 31 -3.71 21.00 -19.71
CA THR A 31 -3.94 20.50 -18.37
C THR A 31 -4.82 19.31 -18.60
N ARG A 32 -4.14 18.17 -18.72
CA ARG A 32 -4.66 16.84 -18.94
C ARG A 32 -5.87 16.73 -18.04
N ARG A 33 -7.08 16.84 -18.61
CA ARG A 33 -8.36 16.79 -17.89
C ARG A 33 -8.24 15.65 -16.89
N ARG A 34 -7.95 15.95 -15.62
CA ARG A 34 -8.00 14.96 -14.55
C ARG A 34 -9.48 14.74 -14.35
N THR A 35 -10.02 13.81 -15.14
CA THR A 35 -11.41 13.39 -15.10
C THR A 35 -11.78 13.19 -13.62
N LEU A 36 -12.92 13.70 -13.15
CA LEU A 36 -13.36 13.51 -11.76
C LEU A 36 -13.23 12.03 -11.32
N ARG A 37 -13.42 11.11 -12.27
CA ARG A 37 -13.21 9.66 -12.15
C ARG A 37 -11.79 9.25 -11.74
N SER A 38 -10.73 9.92 -12.19
CA SER A 38 -9.35 9.62 -11.81
C SER A 38 -8.99 10.14 -10.42
N VAL A 39 -9.60 11.24 -9.97
CA VAL A 39 -9.48 11.72 -8.59
C VAL A 39 -10.24 10.80 -7.62
N LEU A 40 -11.46 10.40 -7.97
CA LEU A 40 -12.26 9.47 -7.16
C LEU A 40 -11.58 8.08 -7.07
N LYS A 41 -11.08 7.56 -8.21
CA LYS A 41 -10.30 6.31 -8.23
C LYS A 41 -9.01 6.44 -7.42
N ALA A 42 -8.30 7.57 -7.48
CA ALA A 42 -7.10 7.78 -6.67
C ALA A 42 -7.41 7.83 -5.18
N ALA A 43 -8.46 8.55 -4.76
CA ALA A 43 -8.89 8.62 -3.37
C ALA A 43 -9.35 7.25 -2.84
N TRP A 44 -10.08 6.48 -3.64
CA TRP A 44 -10.51 5.14 -3.26
C TRP A 44 -9.33 4.15 -3.20
N LYS A 45 -8.40 4.24 -4.14
CA LYS A 45 -7.17 3.43 -4.12
C LYS A 45 -6.34 3.71 -2.88
N LEU A 46 -6.18 4.96 -2.45
CA LEU A 46 -5.52 5.29 -1.19
C LEU A 46 -6.21 4.64 0.01
N ARG A 47 -7.54 4.74 0.12
CA ARG A 47 -8.31 4.10 1.21
C ARG A 47 -8.16 2.58 1.22
N MET A 48 -8.22 1.92 0.06
CA MET A 48 -8.06 0.47 -0.03
C MET A 48 -6.61 0.04 0.23
N SER A 49 -5.62 0.84 -0.18
CA SER A 49 -4.22 0.61 0.14
C SER A 49 -3.95 0.74 1.65
N VAL A 50 -4.57 1.73 2.32
CA VAL A 50 -4.46 1.87 3.78
C VAL A 50 -5.14 0.71 4.49
N ALA A 51 -6.35 0.32 4.08
CA ALA A 51 -7.06 -0.82 4.66
C ALA A 51 -6.28 -2.14 4.47
N GLY A 52 -5.79 -2.40 3.26
CA GLY A 52 -4.97 -3.58 2.97
C GLY A 52 -3.64 -3.57 3.72
N GLY A 53 -2.98 -2.42 3.79
CA GLY A 53 -1.74 -2.24 4.58
C GLY A 53 -1.97 -2.47 6.08
N LEU A 54 -3.07 -1.99 6.63
CA LEU A 54 -3.43 -2.22 8.03
C LEU A 54 -3.69 -3.70 8.32
N VAL A 55 -4.46 -4.39 7.47
CA VAL A 55 -4.70 -5.84 7.60
C VAL A 55 -3.39 -6.61 7.52
N LEU A 56 -2.52 -6.28 6.56
CA LEU A 56 -1.20 -6.90 6.43
C LEU A 56 -0.35 -6.67 7.68
N LEU A 57 -0.36 -5.47 8.23
CA LEU A 57 0.38 -5.13 9.45
C LEU A 57 -0.12 -5.93 10.65
N ILE A 58 -1.45 -6.10 10.79
CA ILE A 58 -2.04 -6.96 11.81
C ILE A 58 -1.61 -8.42 11.62
N LEU A 59 -1.64 -8.95 10.38
CA LEU A 59 -1.20 -10.32 10.10
C LEU A 59 0.29 -10.53 10.42
N ILE A 60 1.14 -9.56 10.11
CA ILE A 60 2.57 -9.58 10.46
C ILE A 60 2.74 -9.59 11.97
N ALA A 61 2.01 -8.73 12.69
CA ALA A 61 2.06 -8.69 14.15
C ALA A 61 1.64 -10.04 14.77
N ILE A 62 0.55 -10.65 14.28
CA ILE A 62 0.11 -11.97 14.72
C ILE A 62 1.15 -13.05 14.40
N ALA A 63 1.76 -13.02 13.22
CA ALA A 63 2.75 -14.01 12.81
C ALA A 63 4.06 -13.94 13.62
N ILE A 64 4.51 -12.73 13.96
CA ILE A 64 5.69 -12.53 14.82
C ILE A 64 5.37 -12.93 16.25
N ALA A 65 4.18 -12.60 16.72
CA ALA A 65 3.75 -12.87 18.08
C ALA A 65 3.23 -14.31 18.27
N ALA A 66 3.05 -15.10 17.20
CA ALA A 66 2.61 -16.50 17.24
C ALA A 66 3.34 -17.39 18.28
N PRO A 67 4.68 -17.46 18.33
CA PRO A 67 5.38 -18.27 19.33
C PRO A 67 5.21 -17.77 20.78
N ILE A 68 4.77 -16.52 20.98
CA ILE A 68 4.54 -15.92 22.30
C ILE A 68 3.06 -16.06 22.70
N LEU A 69 2.13 -15.90 21.76
CA LEU A 69 0.69 -15.99 21.99
C LEU A 69 0.24 -17.42 22.28
N THR A 70 0.89 -18.41 21.69
CA THR A 70 0.46 -19.81 21.81
C THR A 70 1.62 -20.66 22.30
N PRO A 71 1.61 -21.11 23.57
CA PRO A 71 2.62 -22.02 24.11
C PRO A 71 2.42 -23.47 23.61
N TYR A 72 1.39 -23.71 22.80
CA TYR A 72 1.05 -25.02 22.26
C TYR A 72 1.71 -25.22 20.89
N SER A 73 2.22 -26.43 20.64
CA SER A 73 2.69 -26.81 19.31
C SER A 73 1.47 -26.89 18.35
N PRO A 74 1.53 -26.29 17.14
CA PRO A 74 0.42 -26.32 16.18
C PRO A 74 0.07 -27.74 15.70
N GLU A 75 0.99 -28.69 15.89
CA GLU A 75 0.85 -30.07 15.39
C GLU A 75 0.43 -31.06 16.49
N GLU A 76 0.68 -30.71 17.76
CA GLU A 76 0.34 -31.54 18.90
C GLU A 76 -1.12 -31.30 19.32
N GLY A 77 -1.98 -32.26 19.00
CA GLY A 77 -3.36 -32.29 19.47
C GLY A 77 -3.48 -33.11 20.76
N ARG A 78 -4.34 -32.66 21.68
CA ARG A 78 -4.72 -33.47 22.86
C ARG A 78 -6.14 -33.98 22.69
N ILE A 79 -6.32 -35.29 22.55
CA ILE A 79 -7.64 -35.93 22.38
C ILE A 79 -8.61 -35.55 23.52
N ALA A 80 -8.10 -35.33 24.74
CA ALA A 80 -8.87 -34.86 25.89
C ALA A 80 -9.57 -33.51 25.65
N ASN A 81 -9.02 -32.67 24.76
CA ASN A 81 -9.53 -31.36 24.40
C ASN A 81 -10.19 -31.36 23.01
N ARG A 82 -10.69 -32.48 22.50
CA ARG A 82 -11.36 -32.51 21.18
C ARG A 82 -12.67 -31.73 21.17
N LEU A 83 -12.99 -31.12 20.04
CA LEU A 83 -14.29 -30.48 19.79
C LEU A 83 -14.69 -29.46 20.87
N GLN A 84 -13.72 -28.73 21.43
CA GLN A 84 -14.05 -27.66 22.37
C GLN A 84 -14.71 -26.51 21.61
N PRO A 85 -15.84 -25.99 22.13
CA PRO A 85 -16.49 -24.86 21.52
C PRO A 85 -15.61 -23.61 21.65
N PRO A 86 -15.82 -22.60 20.79
CA PRO A 86 -15.16 -21.31 20.93
C PRO A 86 -15.67 -20.55 22.16
N VAL A 87 -14.93 -19.52 22.59
CA VAL A 87 -15.23 -18.76 23.82
C VAL A 87 -16.64 -18.16 23.83
N TRP A 88 -17.14 -17.69 22.68
CA TRP A 88 -18.50 -17.12 22.58
C TRP A 88 -19.62 -18.18 22.65
N GLN A 89 -19.28 -19.47 22.66
CA GLN A 89 -20.21 -20.59 22.83
C GLN A 89 -19.96 -21.36 24.15
N GLY A 90 -19.28 -20.74 25.12
CA GLY A 90 -18.97 -21.37 26.42
C GLY A 90 -17.62 -22.11 26.46
N GLY A 91 -16.74 -21.86 25.49
CA GLY A 91 -15.36 -22.36 25.47
C GLY A 91 -14.42 -21.66 26.45
N SER A 92 -13.16 -22.08 26.46
CA SER A 92 -12.10 -21.51 27.31
C SER A 92 -11.22 -20.53 26.54
N TRP A 93 -10.70 -19.51 27.23
CA TRP A 93 -9.65 -18.62 26.71
C TRP A 93 -8.34 -19.34 26.35
N SER A 94 -8.16 -20.58 26.85
CA SER A 94 -7.06 -21.45 26.44
C SER A 94 -7.13 -21.84 24.95
N HIS A 95 -8.34 -21.93 24.41
CA HIS A 95 -8.62 -22.24 23.00
C HIS A 95 -9.67 -21.24 22.48
N PRO A 96 -9.27 -19.99 22.17
CA PRO A 96 -10.21 -18.90 21.89
C PRO A 96 -11.22 -19.22 20.77
N LEU A 97 -10.73 -19.93 19.74
CA LEU A 97 -11.49 -20.35 18.57
C LEU A 97 -11.99 -21.80 18.67
N GLY A 98 -11.77 -22.46 19.80
CA GLY A 98 -12.05 -23.87 20.00
C GLY A 98 -10.98 -24.79 19.42
N THR A 99 -11.27 -26.08 19.40
CA THR A 99 -10.35 -27.13 18.96
C THR A 99 -10.98 -28.04 17.92
N ASP A 100 -10.13 -28.67 17.10
CA ASP A 100 -10.57 -29.62 16.07
C ASP A 100 -10.90 -31.02 16.65
N GLY A 101 -11.25 -31.95 15.75
CA GLY A 101 -11.63 -33.33 16.11
C GLY A 101 -10.52 -34.15 16.76
N ILE A 102 -9.27 -33.70 16.67
CA ILE A 102 -8.10 -34.32 17.31
C ILE A 102 -7.54 -33.46 18.45
N GLY A 103 -8.23 -32.36 18.79
CA GLY A 103 -7.92 -31.49 19.92
C GLY A 103 -6.74 -30.55 19.69
N ARG A 104 -6.50 -30.15 18.43
CA ARG A 104 -5.59 -29.04 18.09
C ARG A 104 -6.34 -27.72 18.13
N ASP A 105 -5.66 -26.67 18.58
CA ASP A 105 -6.22 -25.32 18.68
C ASP A 105 -6.28 -24.62 17.32
N TYR A 106 -7.47 -24.12 16.94
CA TYR A 106 -7.64 -23.33 15.72
C TYR A 106 -6.90 -21.99 15.78
N ALA A 107 -6.80 -21.34 16.94
CA ALA A 107 -6.12 -20.05 17.08
C ALA A 107 -4.61 -20.19 16.83
N THR A 108 -3.99 -21.18 17.47
CA THR A 108 -2.59 -21.56 17.24
C THR A 108 -2.32 -21.86 15.77
N ARG A 109 -3.17 -22.67 15.12
CA ARG A 109 -2.98 -23.02 13.70
C ARG A 109 -3.11 -21.83 12.76
N LEU A 110 -4.02 -20.90 13.02
CA LEU A 110 -4.14 -19.68 12.22
C LEU A 110 -2.92 -18.77 12.38
N ALA A 111 -2.40 -18.61 13.60
CA ALA A 111 -1.23 -17.77 13.85
C ALA A 111 0.03 -18.32 13.15
N TYR A 112 0.29 -19.63 13.28
CA TYR A 112 1.40 -20.27 12.58
C TYR A 112 1.19 -20.33 11.05
N GLY A 113 -0.04 -20.56 10.60
CA GLY A 113 -0.40 -20.50 9.19
C GLY A 113 -0.15 -19.13 8.57
N ALA A 114 -0.46 -18.05 9.29
CA ALA A 114 -0.17 -16.68 8.86
C ALA A 114 1.34 -16.46 8.68
N ARG A 115 2.19 -16.97 9.58
CA ARG A 115 3.65 -16.89 9.46
C ARG A 115 4.17 -17.60 8.21
N VAL A 116 3.68 -18.81 7.93
CA VAL A 116 4.04 -19.55 6.71
C VAL A 116 3.59 -18.80 5.46
N ALA A 117 2.32 -18.36 5.42
CA ALA A 117 1.77 -17.63 4.28
C ALA A 117 2.53 -16.32 3.99
N LEU A 118 2.87 -15.55 5.02
CA LEU A 118 3.67 -14.33 4.89
C LEU A 118 5.09 -14.62 4.42
N THR A 119 5.71 -15.69 4.90
CA THR A 119 7.07 -16.08 4.47
C THR A 119 7.09 -16.49 3.01
N VAL A 120 6.15 -17.36 2.59
CA VAL A 120 6.02 -17.79 1.19
C VAL A 120 5.67 -16.61 0.28
N GLY A 121 4.73 -15.76 0.69
CA GLY A 121 4.35 -14.57 -0.07
C GLY A 121 5.50 -13.57 -0.23
N LEU A 122 6.30 -13.37 0.82
CA LEU A 122 7.48 -12.52 0.76
C LEU A 122 8.54 -13.09 -0.19
N LEU A 123 8.86 -14.38 -0.07
CA LEU A 123 9.81 -15.06 -0.95
C LEU A 123 9.36 -15.01 -2.42
N ALA A 124 8.07 -15.28 -2.69
CA ALA A 124 7.51 -15.21 -4.03
C ALA A 124 7.60 -13.79 -4.62
N THR A 125 7.37 -12.76 -3.82
CA THR A 125 7.47 -11.36 -4.26
C THR A 125 8.91 -10.94 -4.51
N LEU A 126 9.86 -11.44 -3.72
CA LEU A 126 11.29 -11.14 -3.91
C LEU A 126 11.89 -11.83 -5.15
N LEU A 127 11.31 -12.96 -5.58
CA LEU A 127 11.77 -13.72 -6.75
C LEU A 127 11.06 -13.35 -8.05
N SER A 128 9.92 -12.67 -7.99
CA SER A 128 9.12 -12.27 -9.16
C SER A 128 9.69 -11.06 -9.88
#